data_AF-A0A7S2MC08-F1
#
_entry.id   AF-A0A7S2MC08-F1
#
_cell.length_a   1.000
_cell.length_b   1.000
_cell.length_c   1.000
_cell.angle_alpha   90.00
_cell.angle_beta   90.00
_cell.angle_gamma   90.00
#
_symmetry.space_group_name_H-M   'P 1'
#
loop_
_entity.id
_entity.type
_entity.pdbx_description
1 polymer ?
#
loop_
_entity_poly.entity_id
_entity_poly.type
_entity_poly.pdbx_seq_one_letter_code
_entity_poly.pdbx_strand_id
1 'polypeptide(L)'
;KGYLDTMVPGFRDAKVIDAAVVRLPSAVNWYFPGSYRSCPDTKASSFSNVYFAGDVVRTRHGSWSQEKAYVTGIEAANAIRGRSTDQGVKPLKPTEPHVAAGRAAVKLLRGALSGGRTSNE
;
A
#
# COMPACT_ATOMS: atom_id res chain seq x y z
N LYS A 1 4.60 -32.96 -18.43
CA LYS A 1 5.23 -31.74 -18.99
C LYS A 1 4.95 -30.62 -18.00
N GLY A 2 5.98 -30.10 -17.33
CA GLY A 2 5.82 -29.08 -16.30
C GLY A 2 5.91 -27.69 -16.95
N TYR A 3 5.06 -26.74 -16.57
CA TYR A 3 5.00 -25.40 -17.19
C TYR A 3 6.36 -24.67 -17.35
N LEU A 4 7.35 -25.01 -16.51
CA LEU A 4 8.69 -24.45 -16.56
C LEU A 4 9.53 -24.94 -17.77
N ASP A 5 9.27 -26.15 -18.28
CA ASP A 5 10.02 -26.78 -19.38
C ASP A 5 9.74 -26.17 -20.77
N THR A 6 8.65 -25.40 -20.89
CA THR A 6 8.28 -24.64 -22.08
C THR A 6 8.71 -23.17 -22.00
N MET A 7 8.90 -22.63 -20.78
CA MET A 7 9.27 -21.23 -20.56
C MET A 7 10.78 -21.01 -20.60
N VAL A 8 11.57 -21.96 -20.09
CA VAL A 8 13.04 -21.86 -20.05
C VAL A 8 13.64 -23.19 -20.54
N PRO A 9 14.34 -23.22 -21.70
CA PRO A 9 14.83 -24.47 -22.28
C PRO A 9 15.69 -25.32 -21.34
N GLY A 10 16.55 -24.70 -20.53
CA GLY A 10 17.43 -25.39 -19.58
C GLY A 10 16.70 -26.10 -18.43
N PHE A 11 15.40 -25.88 -18.23
CA PHE A 11 14.61 -26.59 -17.22
C PHE A 11 14.10 -27.95 -17.67
N ARG A 12 14.27 -28.31 -18.95
CA ARG A 12 13.95 -29.67 -19.44
C ARG A 12 14.83 -30.74 -18.82
N ASP A 13 16.10 -30.40 -18.64
CA ASP A 13 17.12 -31.32 -18.12
C ASP A 13 17.41 -31.09 -16.63
N ALA A 14 16.76 -30.09 -16.01
CA ALA A 14 16.96 -29.76 -14.61
C ALA A 14 16.27 -30.77 -13.68
N LYS A 15 16.99 -31.18 -12.62
CA LYS A 15 16.46 -32.04 -11.56
C LYS A 15 16.02 -31.19 -10.36
N VAL A 16 14.77 -31.33 -9.94
CA VAL A 16 14.27 -30.73 -8.69
C VAL A 16 14.91 -31.48 -7.51
N ILE A 17 15.62 -30.75 -6.64
CA ILE A 17 16.28 -31.30 -5.45
C ILE A 17 15.49 -31.09 -4.16
N ASP A 18 14.59 -30.10 -4.13
CA ASP A 18 13.71 -29.78 -3.02
C ASP A 18 12.47 -29.02 -3.53
N ALA A 19 11.34 -29.15 -2.84
CA ALA A 19 10.11 -28.47 -3.16
C ALA A 19 9.20 -28.27 -1.92
N ALA A 20 8.78 -27.03 -1.70
CA ALA A 20 7.78 -26.68 -0.69
C ALA A 20 6.62 -25.92 -1.33
N VAL A 21 5.39 -26.35 -1.04
CA VAL A 21 4.17 -25.64 -1.47
C VAL A 21 3.41 -25.20 -0.23
N VAL A 22 3.37 -23.89 -0.01
CA VAL A 22 2.62 -23.28 1.11
C VAL A 22 1.39 -22.60 0.56
N ARG A 23 0.21 -22.96 1.09
CA ARG A 23 -1.07 -22.34 0.74
C ARG A 23 -1.53 -21.48 1.89
N LEU A 24 -1.64 -20.18 1.66
CA LEU A 24 -2.08 -19.20 2.65
C LEU A 24 -3.39 -18.56 2.15
N PRO A 25 -4.56 -19.19 2.40
CA PRO A 25 -5.84 -18.57 2.05
C PRO A 25 -5.97 -17.24 2.79
N SER A 26 -6.36 -16.19 2.08
CA SER A 26 -6.53 -14.83 2.63
C SER A 26 -5.27 -14.24 3.30
N ALA A 27 -4.07 -14.58 2.80
CA ALA A 27 -2.80 -14.07 3.32
C ALA A 27 -2.62 -12.56 3.19
N VAL A 28 -3.32 -11.96 2.23
CA VAL A 28 -3.24 -10.54 1.89
C VAL A 28 -4.64 -9.95 1.86
N ASN A 29 -4.73 -8.68 2.25
CA ASN A 29 -5.97 -7.93 2.14
C ASN A 29 -6.32 -7.73 0.67
N TRP A 30 -7.58 -7.95 0.33
CA TRP A 30 -8.10 -7.71 -1.01
C TRP A 30 -8.50 -6.24 -1.15
N TYR A 31 -7.62 -5.46 -1.75
CA TYR A 31 -7.92 -4.08 -2.09
C TYR A 31 -8.73 -4.01 -3.40
N PHE A 32 -9.80 -3.22 -3.38
CA PHE A 32 -10.58 -2.87 -4.56
C PHE A 32 -10.64 -1.34 -4.73
N PRO A 33 -10.92 -0.81 -5.93
CA PRO A 33 -11.06 0.63 -6.12
C PRO A 33 -12.02 1.27 -5.11
N GLY A 34 -11.54 2.25 -4.34
CA GLY A 34 -12.31 2.92 -3.28
C GLY A 34 -12.19 2.32 -1.87
N SER A 35 -11.64 1.11 -1.72
CA SER A 35 -11.47 0.43 -0.40
C SER A 35 -10.63 1.22 0.62
N TYR A 36 -9.78 2.14 0.17
CA TYR A 36 -8.97 2.99 1.04
C TYR A 36 -9.80 3.82 2.04
N ARG A 37 -11.05 4.16 1.68
CA ARG A 37 -11.99 4.86 2.59
C ARG A 37 -12.42 4.00 3.78
N SER A 38 -12.41 2.68 3.61
CA SER A 38 -12.79 1.70 4.63
C SER A 38 -11.62 1.23 5.49
N CYS A 39 -10.38 1.54 5.09
CA CYS A 39 -9.18 1.29 5.87
C CYS A 39 -9.22 2.11 7.17
N PRO A 40 -8.83 1.58 8.34
CA PRO A 40 -8.83 2.37 9.58
C PRO A 40 -7.70 3.42 9.59
N ASP A 41 -7.89 4.49 10.36
CA ASP A 41 -6.79 5.39 10.76
C ASP A 41 -5.95 4.74 11.88
N THR A 42 -4.77 5.30 12.14
CA THR A 42 -3.87 4.83 13.22
C THR A 42 -4.53 4.81 14.61
N LYS A 43 -5.47 5.72 14.89
CA LYS A 43 -6.21 5.79 16.16
C LYS A 43 -7.70 5.56 15.90
N ALA A 44 -8.35 4.78 16.76
CA ALA A 44 -9.80 4.61 16.71
C ALA A 44 -10.53 5.91 17.01
N SER A 45 -11.60 6.19 16.25
CA SER A 45 -12.48 7.34 16.52
C SER A 45 -13.38 7.12 17.73
N SER A 46 -13.77 5.87 18.01
CA SER A 46 -14.71 5.52 19.08
C SER A 46 -14.05 5.22 20.43
N PHE A 47 -12.73 4.99 20.48
CA PHE A 47 -12.03 4.58 21.69
C PHE A 47 -10.70 5.34 21.84
N SER A 48 -10.48 5.93 23.01
CA SER A 48 -9.32 6.79 23.25
C SER A 48 -7.99 6.04 23.34
N ASN A 49 -8.03 4.74 23.66
CA ASN A 49 -6.88 3.88 23.93
C ASN A 49 -6.70 2.73 22.92
N VAL A 50 -7.39 2.79 21.77
CA VAL A 50 -7.27 1.77 20.70
C VAL A 50 -6.55 2.36 19.50
N TYR A 51 -5.55 1.62 19.02
CA TYR A 51 -4.69 2.00 17.91
C TYR A 51 -4.60 0.83 16.92
N PHE A 52 -4.52 1.16 15.63
CA PHE A 52 -4.42 0.18 14.55
C PHE A 52 -3.03 0.27 13.90
N ALA A 53 -2.46 -0.89 13.59
CA ALA A 53 -1.24 -1.05 12.82
C ALA A 53 -1.40 -2.19 11.79
N GLY A 54 -0.59 -2.18 10.75
CA GLY A 54 -0.61 -3.19 9.68
C GLY A 54 -0.85 -2.57 8.30
N ASP A 55 -0.72 -3.40 7.26
CA ASP A 55 -0.82 -2.97 5.85
C ASP A 55 -2.19 -2.35 5.50
N VAL A 56 -3.24 -2.67 6.25
CA VAL A 56 -4.58 -2.10 6.02
C VAL A 56 -4.73 -0.67 6.56
N VAL A 57 -3.83 -0.18 7.42
CA VAL A 57 -3.99 1.12 8.08
C VAL A 57 -3.67 2.26 7.10
N ARG A 58 -4.41 3.37 7.18
CA ARG A 58 -4.10 4.57 6.41
C ARG A 58 -2.83 5.24 6.94
N THR A 59 -1.93 5.58 6.03
CA THR A 59 -0.67 6.29 6.32
C THR A 59 -0.33 7.24 5.17
N ARG A 60 0.46 8.27 5.47
CA ARG A 60 1.05 9.16 4.46
C ARG A 60 2.32 8.57 3.85
N HIS A 61 2.91 7.56 4.49
CA HIS A 61 4.03 6.82 3.96
C HIS A 61 3.52 5.92 2.83
N GLY A 62 3.84 6.28 1.58
CA GLY A 62 3.34 5.63 0.36
C GLY A 62 3.91 4.23 0.09
N SER A 63 4.11 3.41 1.13
CA SER A 63 4.56 2.02 1.03
C SER A 63 3.40 1.04 1.11
N TRP A 64 3.64 -0.22 0.73
CA TRP A 64 2.66 -1.31 0.76
C TRP A 64 3.27 -2.57 1.39
N SER A 65 2.43 -3.55 1.70
CA SER A 65 2.80 -4.86 2.25
C SER A 65 3.60 -4.73 3.55
N GLN A 66 4.70 -5.47 3.67
CA GLN A 66 5.50 -5.57 4.89
C GLN A 66 6.07 -4.21 5.35
N GLU A 67 6.49 -3.36 4.42
CA GLU A 67 7.01 -2.03 4.76
C GLU A 67 5.93 -1.17 5.41
N LYS A 68 4.71 -1.20 4.87
CA LYS A 68 3.59 -0.45 5.42
C LYS A 68 3.18 -0.97 6.80
N ALA A 69 3.15 -2.29 6.97
CA ALA A 69 2.91 -2.90 8.27
C ALA A 69 3.96 -2.48 9.32
N TYR A 70 5.23 -2.41 8.91
CA TYR A 70 6.31 -1.93 9.78
C TYR A 70 6.14 -0.45 10.16
N VAL A 71 5.91 0.42 9.16
CA VAL A 71 5.78 1.87 9.38
C VAL A 71 4.55 2.22 10.22
N THR A 72 3.40 1.63 9.91
CA THR A 72 2.17 1.87 10.67
C THR A 72 2.26 1.38 12.12
N GLY A 73 3.10 0.37 12.39
CA GLY A 73 3.45 -0.03 13.75
C GLY A 73 4.23 1.06 14.51
N ILE A 74 5.20 1.70 13.86
CA ILE A 74 5.95 2.84 14.42
C ILE A 74 5.01 4.04 14.64
N GLU A 75 4.16 4.36 13.66
CA GLU A 75 3.18 5.45 13.76
C GLU A 75 2.23 5.25 14.94
N ALA A 76 1.71 4.03 15.12
CA ALA A 76 0.86 3.68 16.25
C ALA A 76 1.60 3.82 17.59
N ALA A 77 2.84 3.34 17.68
CA ALA A 77 3.67 3.50 18.87
C ALA A 77 3.95 4.97 19.19
N ASN A 78 4.24 5.79 18.19
CA ASN A 78 4.43 7.22 18.35
C ASN A 78 3.15 7.92 18.83
N ALA A 79 2.00 7.56 18.26
CA ALA A 79 0.70 8.10 18.66
C ALA A 79 0.34 7.73 20.11
N ILE A 80 0.69 6.52 20.58
CA ILE A 80 0.55 6.12 21.99
C ILE A 80 1.44 6.96 22.90
N ARG A 81 2.66 7.28 22.44
CA ARG A 81 3.66 8.04 23.20
C ARG A 81 3.50 9.56 23.12
N GLY A 82 2.49 10.07 22.40
CA GLY A 82 2.28 11.51 22.19
C GLY A 82 3.38 12.17 21.35
N ARG A 83 4.02 11.41 20.45
CA ARG A 83 5.09 11.87 19.55
C ARG A 83 4.53 12.16 18.15
N SER A 84 5.34 12.80 17.31
CA SER A 84 5.05 12.87 15.87
C SER A 84 4.97 11.46 15.28
N THR A 85 3.95 11.18 14.47
CA THR A 85 3.75 9.86 13.85
C THR A 85 4.96 9.42 13.02
N ASP A 86 5.61 10.37 12.38
CA ASP A 86 6.70 10.14 11.42
C ASP A 86 8.07 10.00 12.12
N GLN A 87 8.11 10.12 13.45
CA GLN A 87 9.36 10.04 14.19
C GLN A 87 9.99 8.64 14.05
N GLY A 88 11.19 8.58 13.46
CA GLY A 88 11.89 7.31 13.21
C GLY A 88 11.42 6.58 11.95
N VAL A 89 10.48 7.15 11.18
CA VAL A 89 10.09 6.65 9.85
C VAL A 89 11.02 7.26 8.80
N LYS A 90 11.65 6.41 7.99
CA LYS A 90 12.52 6.88 6.90
C LYS A 90 11.65 7.37 5.74
N PRO A 91 11.84 8.61 5.24
CA PRO A 91 11.07 9.10 4.09
C PRO A 91 11.31 8.28 2.83
N LEU A 92 10.27 8.14 2.01
CA LEU A 92 10.38 7.55 0.68
C LEU A 92 11.17 8.46 -0.26
N LYS A 93 11.75 7.86 -1.30
CA LYS A 93 12.32 8.62 -2.41
C LYS A 93 11.23 9.47 -3.06
N PRO A 94 11.56 10.68 -3.52
CA PRO A 94 10.63 11.49 -4.31
C PRO A 94 10.16 10.73 -5.55
N THR A 95 8.93 11.01 -5.97
CA THR A 95 8.37 10.52 -7.24
C THR A 95 9.25 10.94 -8.41
N GLU A 96 9.42 10.06 -9.39
CA GLU A 96 10.20 10.33 -10.59
C GLU A 96 9.64 11.54 -11.34
N PRO A 97 10.50 12.40 -11.93
CA PRO A 97 10.07 13.66 -12.53
C PRO A 97 8.94 13.51 -13.57
N HIS A 98 9.01 12.48 -14.41
CA HIS A 98 8.01 12.21 -15.44
C HIS A 98 6.66 11.76 -14.86
N VAL A 99 6.65 10.99 -13.77
CA VAL A 99 5.42 10.58 -13.06
C VAL A 99 4.79 11.79 -12.36
N ALA A 100 5.62 12.64 -11.74
CA ALA A 100 5.16 13.87 -11.09
C ALA A 100 4.54 14.83 -12.12
N ALA A 101 5.19 15.03 -13.27
CA ALA A 101 4.70 15.85 -14.37
C ALA A 101 3.36 15.31 -14.92
N GLY A 102 3.28 14.00 -15.18
CA GLY A 102 2.04 13.37 -15.63
C GLY A 102 0.88 13.54 -14.66
N ARG A 103 1.14 13.37 -13.35
CA ARG A 103 0.13 13.60 -12.30
C ARG A 103 -0.35 15.05 -12.27
N ALA A 104 0.56 16.01 -12.41
CA ALA A 104 0.22 17.43 -12.46
C ALA A 104 -0.65 17.76 -13.69
N ALA A 105 -0.28 17.26 -14.87
CA ALA A 105 -1.05 17.44 -16.10
C ALA A 105 -2.47 16.86 -15.99
N VAL A 106 -2.62 15.64 -15.47
CA VAL A 106 -3.94 15.01 -15.25
C VAL A 106 -4.78 15.81 -14.25
N LYS A 107 -4.17 16.34 -13.17
CA LYS A 107 -4.88 17.16 -12.19
C LYS A 107 -5.40 18.46 -12.81
N LEU A 108 -4.60 19.11 -13.65
CA LEU A 108 -4.99 20.31 -14.39
C LEU A 108 -6.15 20.03 -15.37
N LEU A 109 -6.02 18.98 -16.19
CA LEU A 109 -7.07 18.57 -17.12
C LEU A 109 -8.38 18.24 -16.40
N ARG A 110 -8.31 17.48 -15.30
CA ARG A 110 -9.50 17.18 -14.48
C ARG A 110 -10.13 18.45 -13.93
N GLY A 111 -9.33 19.38 -13.40
CA GLY A 111 -9.83 20.66 -12.89
C GLY A 111 -10.56 21.46 -13.97
N ALA A 112 -9.98 21.56 -15.17
CA ALA A 112 -10.59 22.24 -16.31
C ALA A 112 -11.89 21.57 -16.77
N LEU A 113 -11.93 20.23 -16.81
CA LEU A 113 -13.11 19.46 -17.20
C LEU A 113 -14.20 19.42 -16.12
N SER A 114 -13.84 19.43 -14.84
CA SER A 114 -14.79 19.45 -13.72
C SER A 114 -15.41 20.83 -13.48
N GLY A 115 -14.80 21.90 -14.03
CA GLY A 115 -15.32 23.27 -13.99
C GLY A 115 -16.67 23.47 -14.71
N GLY A 116 -17.27 22.41 -15.27
CA GLY A 116 -18.62 22.41 -15.86
C GLY A 116 -19.71 21.69 -15.05
N ARG A 117 -19.42 21.12 -13.86
CA ARG A 117 -20.45 20.59 -12.95
C ARG A 117 -20.58 21.49 -11.72
N THR A 118 -21.36 22.56 -11.86
CA THR A 118 -22.07 23.16 -10.73
C THR A 118 -23.23 22.21 -10.37
N SER A 119 -23.05 21.38 -9.34
CA SER A 119 -24.20 20.80 -8.64
C SER A 119 -24.53 21.70 -7.46
N ASN A 120 -25.63 22.45 -7.59
CA ASN A 120 -26.47 22.82 -6.46
C ASN A 120 -26.87 21.51 -5.75
N GLU A 121 -26.43 21.36 -4.50
CA GLU A 121 -27.15 20.81 -3.33
C GLU A 121 -26.20 20.75 -2.14
#